data_AF-A0A0Q9X603-F1
#
_entry.id   AF-A0A0Q9X603-F1
#
_cell.length_a   1.000
_cell.length_b   1.000
_cell.length_c   1.000
_cell.angle_alpha   90.00
_cell.angle_beta   90.00
_cell.angle_gamma   90.00
#
_symmetry.space_group_name_H-M   'P 1'
#
loop_
_entity.id
_entity.type
_entity.pdbx_description
1 polymer ?
#
loop_
_entity_poly.entity_id
_entity_poly.type
_entity_poly.pdbx_seq_one_letter_code
_entity_poly.pdbx_strand_id
1 'polypeptide(L)' 'MRMPPRSWHCRICECCTLKRDHHCVFLASCIGHNNQRYFICLMAHFSLATAVCFAYSPSPMMVASGHH' A
#
# COMPACT_ATOMS: atom_id res chain seq x y z
N MET A 1 -11.11 -20.14 -17.14
CA MET A 1 -11.68 -18.80 -16.93
C MET A 1 -11.33 -17.92 -18.13
N ARG A 2 -12.30 -17.50 -18.93
CA ARG A 2 -12.03 -16.56 -20.03
C ARG A 2 -11.78 -15.18 -19.43
N MET A 3 -10.57 -14.68 -19.63
CA MET A 3 -10.10 -13.43 -19.05
C MET A 3 -10.35 -12.30 -20.06
N PRO A 4 -11.11 -11.24 -19.71
CA PRO A 4 -11.20 -10.06 -20.56
C PRO A 4 -9.81 -9.52 -20.92
N PRO A 5 -9.60 -8.97 -22.12
CA PRO A 5 -8.30 -8.49 -22.55
C PRO A 5 -7.71 -7.51 -21.52
N ARG A 6 -6.44 -7.74 -21.15
CA ARG A 6 -5.69 -6.98 -20.14
C ARG A 6 -6.23 -7.04 -18.70
N SER A 7 -7.10 -7.98 -18.38
CA SER A 7 -7.44 -8.27 -16.97
C SER A 7 -6.67 -9.47 -16.45
N TRP A 8 -6.58 -9.62 -15.13
CA TRP A 8 -5.97 -10.75 -14.46
C TRP A 8 -6.87 -11.26 -13.34
N HIS A 9 -7.02 -12.58 -13.24
CA HIS A 9 -7.79 -13.20 -12.17
C HIS A 9 -6.96 -13.23 -10.90
N CYS A 10 -7.51 -12.72 -9.80
CA CYS A 10 -6.95 -12.94 -8.48
C CYS A 10 -7.70 -14.11 -7.82
N ARG A 11 -6.97 -15.14 -7.41
CA ARG A 11 -7.53 -16.29 -6.67
C ARG A 11 -7.95 -15.93 -5.24
N ILE A 12 -7.39 -14.86 -4.68
CA ILE A 12 -7.69 -14.42 -3.31
C ILE A 12 -8.98 -13.58 -3.28
N CYS A 13 -9.13 -12.66 -4.23
CA CYS A 13 -10.35 -11.84 -4.37
C CYS A 13 -11.45 -12.51 -5.20
N GLU A 14 -11.16 -13.68 -5.78
CA GLU A 14 -12.05 -14.45 -6.67
C GLU A 14 -12.66 -13.64 -7.84
N CYS A 15 -11.97 -12.59 -8.29
CA CYS A 15 -12.46 -11.69 -9.31
C CYS A 15 -11.38 -11.33 -10.35
N CYS A 16 -11.81 -10.80 -11.51
CA CYS A 16 -10.92 -10.37 -12.58
C CYS A 16 -10.70 -8.86 -12.49
N THR A 17 -9.46 -8.43 -12.27
CA THR A 17 -9.12 -7.00 -12.18
C THR A 17 -8.50 -6.51 -13.48
N LEU A 18 -9.03 -5.43 -14.05
CA LEU A 18 -8.49 -4.79 -15.26
C LEU A 18 -7.16 -4.10 -14.97
N LYS A 19 -6.15 -4.32 -15.84
CA LYS A 19 -4.77 -3.84 -15.67
C LYS A 19 -4.30 -4.03 -14.22
N ARG A 20 -4.51 -5.24 -13.70
CA ARG A 20 -4.14 -5.59 -12.33
C ARG A 20 -2.64 -5.34 -12.14
N ASP A 21 -2.32 -4.63 -11.08
CA ASP A 21 -0.96 -4.48 -10.60
C ASP A 21 -0.65 -5.64 -9.63
N HIS A 22 -1.19 -5.59 -8.41
CA HIS A 22 -1.01 -6.63 -7.38
C HIS A 22 -2.25 -6.82 -6.50
N HIS A 23 -2.32 -7.94 -5.78
CA HIS A 23 -3.20 -8.08 -4.63
C HIS A 23 -2.47 -7.52 -3.41
N CYS A 24 -2.96 -6.41 -2.88
CA CYS A 24 -2.35 -5.80 -1.71
C CYS A 24 -2.93 -6.45 -0.45
N VAL A 25 -2.09 -7.16 0.29
CA VAL A 25 -2.48 -7.81 1.55
C VAL A 25 -2.87 -6.79 2.63
N PHE A 26 -2.24 -5.61 2.64
CA PHE A 26 -2.53 -4.56 3.62
C PHE A 26 -3.91 -3.92 3.42
N LEU A 27 -4.39 -3.87 2.17
CA LEU A 27 -5.69 -3.33 1.83
C LEU A 27 -6.75 -4.42 1.60
N ALA A 28 -6.36 -5.70 1.77
CA ALA A 28 -7.18 -6.87 1.48
C ALA A 28 -7.90 -6.79 0.11
N SER A 29 -7.24 -6.20 -0.90
CA SER A 29 -7.89 -5.85 -2.17
C SER A 29 -6.89 -5.84 -3.33
N CYS A 30 -7.38 -6.13 -4.54
CA CYS A 30 -6.60 -5.99 -5.76
C CYS A 30 -6.49 -4.53 -6.22
N ILE A 31 -5.26 -4.10 -6.45
CA ILE A 31 -4.96 -2.82 -7.08
C ILE A 31 -4.92 -3.01 -8.59
N GLY A 32 -5.65 -2.17 -9.31
CA GLY A 32 -5.73 -2.17 -10.75
C GLY A 32 -6.32 -0.86 -11.26
N HIS A 33 -6.80 -0.84 -12.50
CA HIS A 33 -7.14 0.40 -13.20
C HIS A 33 -8.04 1.37 -12.41
N ASN A 34 -9.06 0.84 -11.72
CA ASN A 34 -10.08 1.67 -11.08
C ASN A 34 -9.64 2.28 -9.75
N ASN A 35 -8.67 1.68 -9.05
CA ASN A 35 -8.22 2.13 -7.72
C ASN A 35 -6.73 2.48 -7.63
N GLN A 36 -5.96 2.31 -8.70
CA GLN A 36 -4.54 2.63 -8.76
C GLN A 36 -4.23 4.08 -8.33
N ARG A 37 -5.05 5.06 -8.77
CA ARG A 37 -4.86 6.47 -8.37
C ARG A 37 -4.98 6.65 -6.85
N TYR A 38 -5.95 5.98 -6.22
CA TYR A 38 -6.17 6.08 -4.77
C TYR A 38 -5.06 5.38 -4.00
N PHE A 39 -4.56 4.26 -4.51
CA PHE A 39 -3.41 3.58 -3.94
C PHE A 39 -2.16 4.47 -3.95
N ILE A 40 -1.88 5.17 -5.07
CA ILE A 40 -0.76 6.11 -5.16
C ILE A 40 -0.93 7.26 -4.17
N CYS A 41 -2.14 7.85 -4.08
CA CYS A 41 -2.41 8.88 -3.08
C CYS A 41 -2.19 8.36 -1.66
N LEU A 42 -2.66 7.16 -1.35
CA LEU A 42 -2.47 6.53 -0.04
C LEU A 42 -0.98 6.42 0.30
N MET A 43 -0.17 5.89 -0.62
CA MET A 43 1.28 5.76 -0.44
C MET A 43 1.95 7.12 -0.20
N ALA A 44 1.54 8.17 -0.94
CA ALA A 44 2.07 9.51 -0.74
C ALA A 44 1.73 10.07 0.65
N HIS A 45 0.50 9.87 1.13
CA HIS A 45 0.09 10.30 2.47
C HIS A 45 0.82 9.54 3.57
N PHE A 46 1.03 8.22 3.43
CA PHE A 46 1.83 7.44 4.37
C PHE A 46 3.28 7.93 4.45
N SER A 47 3.91 8.18 3.30
CA SER A 47 5.26 8.73 3.24
C SER A 47 5.36 10.10 3.91
N LEU A 48 4.39 10.98 3.65
CA LEU A 48 4.34 12.30 4.27
C LEU A 48 4.11 12.21 5.78
N ALA A 49 3.14 11.41 6.23
CA ALA A 49 2.85 11.21 7.64
C ALA A 49 4.08 10.68 8.39
N THR A 50 4.78 9.71 7.81
CA THR A 50 6.02 9.17 8.35
C THR A 50 7.09 10.26 8.44
N ALA A 51 7.31 11.03 7.38
CA ALA A 51 8.29 12.14 7.37
C ALA A 51 7.96 13.22 8.42
N VAL A 52 6.68 13.58 8.56
CA VAL A 52 6.19 14.51 9.59
C VAL A 52 6.45 13.93 10.98
N CYS A 53 6.07 12.67 11.24
CA CYS A 53 6.35 12.01 12.52
C CYS A 53 7.85 12.05 12.87
N PHE A 54 8.75 11.78 11.92
CA PHE A 54 10.19 11.89 12.16
C PHE A 54 10.67 13.32 12.39
N ALA A 55 10.13 14.30 11.66
CA ALA A 55 10.51 15.71 11.78
C ALA A 55 10.04 16.33 13.11
N TYR A 56 8.89 15.90 13.63
CA TYR A 56 8.29 16.44 14.85
C TYR A 56 8.46 15.54 16.07
N SER A 57 8.90 14.29 15.92
CA SER A 57 9.41 13.49 17.05
C SER A 57 10.76 14.11 17.48
N PRO A 58 10.92 14.52 18.74
CA PRO A 58 12.20 15.03 19.23
C PRO A 58 13.18 13.86 19.39
N SER A 59 13.81 13.47 18.27
CA SER A 59 14.93 12.53 18.09
C SER A 59 14.84 11.12 18.74
N PRO A 60 15.52 10.10 18.18
CA PRO A 60 15.52 8.71 18.69
C PRO A 60 16.29 8.51 20.02
N MET A 61 16.39 9.53 20.88
CA MET A 61 17.24 9.51 22.08
C MET A 61 16.67 8.73 23.27
N MET A 62 15.46 8.17 23.18
CA MET A 62 14.92 7.32 24.27
C MET A 62 15.04 5.81 24.04
N VAL A 63 15.61 5.35 22.91
CA VAL A 63 15.98 3.93 22.73
C VAL A 63 17.46 3.67 23.03
N ALA A 64 18.33 4.69 22.92
CA ALA A 64 19.76 4.52 23.15
C ALA A 64 20.22 4.73 24.61
N SER A 65 19.32 5.06 25.54
CA SER A 65 19.69 5.35 26.94
C SER A 65 19.14 4.34 27.97
N GLY A 66 18.54 3.23 27.54
CA GLY A 66 17.89 2.23 28.41
C GLY A 66 18.64 0.91 28.60
N HIS A 67 19.89 0.81 28.14
CA HIS A 67 20.77 -0.34 28.40
C HIS A 67 22.15 0.16 28.83
N HIS A 68 22.28 0.52 30.11
CA HIS A 68 23.44 0.26 30.96
C HIS A 68 23.08 0.62 32.41
#